data_AF-A0A2J0LVU5-F1
#
_entry.id   AF-A0A2J0LVU5-F1
#
_cell.length_a   1.000
_cell.length_b   1.000
_cell.length_c   1.000
_cell.angle_alpha   90.00
_cell.angle_beta   90.00
_cell.angle_gamma   90.00
#
_symmetry.space_group_name_H-M   'P 1'
#
loop_
_entity.id
_entity.type
_entity.pdbx_description
1 polymer ?
#
loop_
_entity_poly.entity_id
_entity_poly.type
_entity_poly.pdbx_seq_one_letter_code
_entity_poly.pdbx_strand_id
1 'polypeptide(L)'
;MVGFVLVVGFFAVRWHWTDVQGSIDANSERFSQALLGKEAQAQSKVLGVENEKNYTDVNSLDDLDFQIKQLSEKKALKAKNYCMIDVIGQYSPGTASKIIKIYQQTDADILASKMILAARIRVEEKNGNSVFAKCDAGNIQTDDDLIGKKYLGAESKTIFPWMDNEQWNTIRQAIVKDKDVIEKASLIAGIEPRLLVSCAIVEQVRLFNSDRELFKKFFEPLKILGNANKISLGIMGIKENTAIKTEGHLKDSNSPYYLGANLQNVLDFENGSGGNNRYDRLTENTHYYSYLYGAIYLKQMMTQWEKAGYDIKYRPEIAGTLFNVGFPQSKPNPNPKVGGSNIDVEGIKYTFGSLAYEFYYSGELIDAFPYVVN
;
A
#
# COMPACT_ATOMS: atom_id res chain seq x y z
N MET A 1 9.77 -13.94 -42.42
CA MET A 1 9.75 -12.72 -41.56
C MET A 1 9.11 -12.94 -40.20
N VAL A 2 8.03 -13.73 -40.07
CA VAL A 2 7.35 -13.99 -38.77
C VAL A 2 8.24 -14.73 -37.75
N GLY A 3 9.07 -15.68 -38.20
CA GLY A 3 9.97 -16.44 -37.30
C GLY A 3 11.09 -15.61 -36.67
N PHE A 4 11.57 -14.57 -37.36
CA PHE A 4 12.64 -13.70 -36.83
C PHE A 4 12.11 -12.73 -35.77
N VAL A 5 10.89 -12.23 -35.93
CA VAL A 5 10.23 -11.35 -34.95
C VAL A 5 9.94 -12.09 -33.64
N LEU A 6 9.53 -13.37 -33.69
CA LEU A 6 9.30 -14.18 -32.49
C LEU A 6 10.59 -14.51 -31.74
N VAL A 7 11.68 -14.79 -32.46
CA VAL A 7 13.00 -15.06 -31.86
C VAL A 7 13.57 -13.80 -31.21
N VAL A 8 13.48 -12.64 -31.87
CA VAL A 8 13.89 -11.35 -31.30
C VAL A 8 13.02 -10.97 -30.09
N GLY A 9 11.70 -11.20 -30.14
CA GLY A 9 10.82 -10.99 -28.99
C GLY A 9 11.15 -11.89 -27.79
N PHE A 10 11.43 -13.17 -28.04
CA PHE A 10 11.86 -14.12 -27.00
C PHE A 10 13.18 -13.69 -26.35
N PHE A 11 14.15 -13.23 -27.14
CA PHE A 11 15.43 -12.76 -26.63
C PHE A 11 15.35 -11.39 -25.93
N ALA A 12 14.50 -10.47 -26.41
CA ALA A 12 14.25 -9.20 -25.74
C ALA A 12 13.64 -9.40 -24.34
N VAL A 13 12.75 -10.39 -24.18
CA VAL A 13 12.18 -10.77 -22.88
C VAL A 13 13.20 -11.52 -22.01
N ARG A 14 13.98 -12.44 -22.60
CA ARG A 14 15.00 -13.23 -21.88
C ARG A 14 16.18 -12.39 -21.37
N TRP A 15 16.53 -11.31 -22.07
CA TRP A 15 17.59 -10.37 -21.67
C TRP A 15 17.08 -9.07 -21.04
N HIS A 16 15.81 -9.02 -20.62
CA HIS A 16 15.24 -7.88 -19.91
C HIS A 16 15.25 -6.56 -20.72
N TRP A 17 15.32 -6.61 -22.05
CA TRP A 17 15.33 -5.42 -22.92
C TRP A 17 13.96 -4.72 -23.01
N THR A 18 12.88 -5.38 -22.60
CA THR A 18 11.53 -4.80 -22.47
C THR A 18 11.16 -4.45 -21.04
N ASP A 19 12.08 -4.55 -20.08
CA ASP A 19 11.82 -4.07 -18.73
C ASP A 19 11.66 -2.56 -18.80
N VAL A 20 10.43 -2.08 -18.63
CA VAL A 20 10.17 -0.66 -18.39
C VAL A 20 11.00 -0.28 -17.17
N GLN A 21 12.03 0.53 -17.39
CA GLN A 21 12.93 0.96 -16.34
C GLN A 21 12.07 1.68 -15.28
N GLY A 22 11.85 1.02 -14.14
CA GLY A 22 11.09 1.62 -13.05
C GLY A 22 11.74 2.93 -12.65
N SER A 23 10.94 3.95 -12.33
CA SER A 23 11.45 5.24 -11.85
C SER A 23 11.32 5.34 -10.34
N ILE A 24 12.20 6.15 -9.77
CA ILE A 24 12.04 6.63 -8.39
C ILE A 24 10.94 7.69 -8.40
N ASP A 25 10.05 7.62 -7.43
CA ASP A 25 8.96 8.58 -7.26
C ASP A 25 9.51 9.96 -6.87
N ALA A 26 9.00 11.02 -7.49
CA ALA A 26 9.40 12.40 -7.20
C ALA A 26 9.14 12.78 -5.72
N ASN A 27 8.16 12.14 -5.08
CA ASN A 27 7.82 12.36 -3.68
C ASN A 27 8.52 11.37 -2.72
N SER A 28 9.51 10.58 -3.19
CA SER A 28 10.14 9.51 -2.39
C SER A 28 10.63 9.98 -1.02
N GLU A 29 11.15 11.20 -0.90
CA GLU A 29 11.63 11.75 0.38
C GLU A 29 10.51 12.15 1.32
N ARG A 30 9.34 12.51 0.78
CA ARG A 30 8.19 12.89 1.58
C ARG A 30 7.58 11.69 2.29
N PHE A 31 7.54 10.54 1.61
CA PHE A 31 7.09 9.28 2.22
C PHE A 31 7.99 8.86 3.39
N SER A 32 9.32 9.05 3.29
CA SER A 32 10.22 8.79 4.42
C SER A 32 10.08 9.83 5.53
N GLN A 33 9.92 11.11 5.20
CA GLN A 33 9.77 12.19 6.18
C GLN A 33 8.45 12.11 6.98
N ALA A 34 7.36 11.64 6.38
CA ALA A 34 6.11 11.40 7.10
C ALA A 34 6.23 10.33 8.21
N LEU A 35 7.33 9.58 8.24
CA LEU A 35 7.67 8.63 9.32
C LEU A 35 8.80 9.14 10.23
N LEU A 36 9.53 10.17 9.80
CA LEU A 36 10.72 10.71 10.47
C LEU A 36 10.46 12.08 11.11
N GLY A 37 9.21 12.55 11.18
CA GLY A 37 8.85 13.55 12.18
C GLY A 37 9.37 13.05 13.52
N LYS A 38 10.10 13.88 14.28
CA LYS A 38 10.71 13.51 15.58
C LYS A 38 9.70 12.80 16.52
N GLU A 39 8.41 13.05 16.30
CA GLU A 39 7.23 12.47 16.93
C GLU A 39 7.02 10.96 16.63
N ALA A 40 7.26 10.50 15.39
CA ALA A 40 7.09 9.10 14.99
C ALA A 40 8.28 8.20 15.40
N GLN A 41 9.49 8.75 15.57
CA GLN A 41 10.61 8.03 16.18
C GLN A 41 10.44 7.85 17.70
N ALA A 42 9.76 8.78 18.38
CA ALA A 42 9.37 8.61 19.78
C ALA A 42 8.34 7.48 19.93
N GLN A 43 7.39 7.36 19.00
CA GLN A 43 6.41 6.26 18.99
C GLN A 43 6.93 4.94 18.41
N SER A 44 7.86 4.91 17.45
CA SER A 44 8.40 3.64 16.93
C SER A 44 9.31 2.92 17.94
N LYS A 45 9.91 3.67 18.87
CA LYS A 45 10.57 3.11 20.07
C LYS A 45 9.56 2.53 21.09
N VAL A 46 8.28 2.88 20.97
CA VAL A 46 7.17 2.48 21.86
C VAL A 46 6.28 1.40 21.21
N LEU A 47 6.28 1.27 19.88
CA LEU A 47 5.51 0.24 19.15
C LEU A 47 6.16 -1.15 19.14
N GLY A 48 7.24 -1.35 19.89
CA GLY A 48 7.62 -2.65 20.41
C GLY A 48 7.03 -2.83 21.80
N VAL A 49 5.97 -3.64 21.88
CA VAL A 49 5.24 -4.06 23.09
C VAL A 49 4.17 -3.07 23.57
N GLU A 50 2.96 -3.25 23.05
CA GLU A 50 1.78 -3.14 23.92
C GLU A 50 2.00 -4.12 25.07
N ASN A 51 2.46 -3.58 26.19
CA ASN A 51 1.99 -4.06 27.47
C ASN A 51 0.94 -3.05 27.88
N GLU A 52 -0.31 -3.49 27.98
CA GLU A 52 -1.19 -3.03 29.04
C GLU A 52 -0.47 -3.23 30.38
N LYS A 53 0.43 -2.30 30.73
CA LYS A 53 1.03 -2.20 32.06
C LYS A 53 1.13 -0.74 32.44
N ASN A 54 0.10 -0.36 33.18
CA ASN A 54 0.13 0.59 34.27
C ASN A 54 0.57 2.00 33.92
N TYR A 55 -0.40 2.90 34.02
CA TYR A 55 -0.25 4.17 34.74
C TYR A 55 0.41 3.88 36.11
N THR A 56 1.72 3.61 36.15
CA THR A 56 2.46 3.40 37.40
C THR A 56 2.65 4.75 38.07
N ASP A 57 2.42 4.78 39.37
CA ASP A 57 2.54 5.93 40.27
C ASP A 57 3.63 6.93 39.84
N VAL A 58 3.21 8.20 39.70
CA VAL A 58 4.09 9.35 39.46
C VAL A 58 4.96 9.54 40.70
N ASN A 59 6.17 8.98 40.67
CA ASN A 59 7.08 9.02 41.82
C ASN A 59 8.19 10.08 41.68
N SER A 60 8.22 10.87 40.61
CA SER A 60 9.21 11.93 40.40
C SER A 60 8.68 13.13 39.57
N LEU A 61 9.31 14.30 39.76
CA LEU A 61 9.06 15.51 38.95
C LEU A 61 9.49 15.32 37.48
N ASP A 62 10.54 14.53 37.24
CA ASP A 62 11.05 14.26 35.90
C ASP A 62 10.05 13.45 35.06
N ASP A 63 9.34 12.51 35.68
CA ASP A 63 8.28 11.73 35.02
C ASP A 63 7.08 12.62 34.62
N LEU A 64 6.75 13.61 35.45
CA LEU A 64 5.67 14.56 35.17
C LEU A 64 6.04 15.48 33.99
N ASP A 65 7.26 16.02 33.97
CA ASP A 65 7.75 16.86 32.87
C ASP A 65 7.79 16.08 31.54
N PHE A 66 8.18 14.81 31.59
CA PHE A 66 8.15 13.92 30.43
C PHE A 66 6.72 13.72 29.91
N GLN A 67 5.75 13.45 30.80
CA GLN A 67 4.34 13.30 30.42
C GLN A 67 3.73 14.60 29.86
N ILE A 68 4.02 15.75 30.47
CA ILE A 68 3.57 17.07 29.99
C ILE A 68 4.09 17.30 28.58
N LYS A 69 5.37 16.99 28.33
CA LYS A 69 5.96 17.10 27.00
C LYS A 69 5.24 16.22 25.98
N GLN A 70 5.01 14.95 26.28
CA GLN A 70 4.29 14.04 25.38
C GLN A 70 2.87 14.53 25.06
N LEU A 71 2.13 15.00 26.07
CA LEU A 71 0.79 15.54 25.87
C LEU A 71 0.80 16.81 25.02
N SER A 72 1.80 17.67 25.21
CA SER A 72 1.97 18.88 24.40
C SER A 72 2.27 18.55 22.94
N GLU A 73 3.11 17.53 22.68
CA GLU A 73 3.44 17.06 21.33
C GLU A 73 2.21 16.41 20.67
N LYS A 74 1.47 15.55 21.40
CA LYS A 74 0.22 14.97 20.90
C LYS A 74 -0.80 16.05 20.54
N LYS A 75 -0.98 17.06 21.40
CA LYS A 75 -1.90 18.18 21.13
C LYS A 75 -1.49 18.99 19.91
N ALA A 76 -0.19 19.25 19.74
CA ALA A 76 0.33 19.98 18.59
C ALA A 76 0.13 19.21 17.28
N LEU A 77 0.42 17.90 17.28
CA LEU A 77 0.20 17.04 16.12
C LEU A 77 -1.29 16.96 15.74
N LYS A 78 -2.18 16.83 16.73
CA LYS A 78 -3.62 16.82 16.51
C LYS A 78 -4.11 18.12 15.87
N ALA A 79 -3.73 19.27 16.43
CA ALA A 79 -4.08 20.57 15.85
C ALA A 79 -3.52 20.74 14.42
N LYS A 80 -2.30 20.29 14.17
CA LYS A 80 -1.70 20.28 12.83
C LYS A 80 -2.49 19.39 11.86
N ASN A 81 -2.87 18.18 12.28
CA ASN A 81 -3.66 17.27 11.46
C ASN A 81 -5.01 17.90 11.09
N TYR A 82 -5.74 18.49 12.04
CA TYR A 82 -7.00 19.18 11.76
C TYR A 82 -6.82 20.38 10.82
N CYS A 83 -5.75 21.17 10.98
CA CYS A 83 -5.42 22.26 10.05
C CYS A 83 -5.23 21.74 8.63
N MET A 84 -4.43 20.69 8.47
CA MET A 84 -4.16 20.08 7.16
C MET A 84 -5.43 19.51 6.53
N ILE A 85 -6.29 18.88 7.34
CA ILE A 85 -7.58 18.35 6.88
C ILE A 85 -8.50 19.49 6.42
N ASP A 86 -8.55 20.62 7.14
CA ASP A 86 -9.36 21.76 6.70
C ASP A 86 -8.87 22.31 5.36
N VAL A 87 -7.55 22.44 5.16
CA VAL A 87 -6.99 22.82 3.86
C VAL A 87 -7.36 21.81 2.77
N ILE A 88 -7.21 20.50 3.02
CA ILE A 88 -7.64 19.46 2.07
C ILE A 88 -9.13 19.61 1.74
N GLY A 89 -9.96 19.85 2.75
CA GLY A 89 -11.41 19.98 2.61
C GLY A 89 -11.85 21.22 1.82
N GLN A 90 -11.03 22.27 1.75
CA GLN A 90 -11.28 23.42 0.87
C GLN A 90 -11.17 23.03 -0.63
N TYR A 91 -10.36 22.02 -0.95
CA TYR A 91 -10.17 21.52 -2.33
C TYR A 91 -10.96 20.24 -2.63
N SER A 92 -11.19 19.38 -1.64
CA SER A 92 -11.95 18.13 -1.76
C SER A 92 -12.63 17.76 -0.44
N PRO A 93 -13.86 18.27 -0.21
CA PRO A 93 -14.65 17.96 0.99
C PRO A 93 -14.85 16.46 1.23
N GLY A 94 -15.04 15.67 0.17
CA GLY A 94 -15.21 14.22 0.25
C GLY A 94 -13.96 13.49 0.72
N THR A 95 -12.76 13.94 0.32
CA THR A 95 -11.50 13.40 0.85
C THR A 95 -11.34 13.74 2.32
N ALA A 96 -11.59 15.00 2.70
CA ALA A 96 -11.55 15.43 4.10
C ALA A 96 -12.55 14.66 4.96
N SER A 97 -13.78 14.44 4.47
CA SER A 97 -14.82 13.63 5.13
C SER A 97 -14.33 12.22 5.47
N LYS A 98 -13.70 11.53 4.51
CA LYS A 98 -13.10 10.20 4.74
C LYS A 98 -12.03 10.24 5.83
N ILE A 99 -11.11 11.22 5.76
CA ILE A 99 -10.04 11.37 6.76
C ILE A 99 -10.61 11.66 8.15
N ILE A 100 -11.53 12.62 8.28
CA ILE A 100 -12.17 12.98 9.56
C ILE A 100 -12.90 11.79 10.17
N LYS A 101 -13.71 11.07 9.37
CA LYS A 101 -14.46 9.92 9.87
C LYS A 101 -13.51 8.89 10.52
N ILE A 102 -12.43 8.55 9.83
CA ILE A 102 -11.46 7.57 10.34
C ILE A 102 -10.69 8.13 11.53
N TYR A 103 -10.29 9.40 11.49
CA TYR A 103 -9.51 10.02 12.56
C TYR A 103 -10.33 10.14 13.85
N GLN A 104 -11.60 10.52 13.77
CA GLN A 104 -12.49 10.59 14.93
C GLN A 104 -12.82 9.20 15.50
N GLN A 105 -12.85 8.16 14.67
CA GLN A 105 -13.09 6.79 15.11
C GLN A 105 -11.89 6.14 15.79
N THR A 106 -10.66 6.53 15.40
CA THR A 106 -9.44 5.86 15.83
C THR A 106 -8.60 6.67 16.81
N ASP A 107 -8.75 8.00 16.86
CA ASP A 107 -7.83 8.95 17.54
C ASP A 107 -6.35 8.71 17.18
N ALA A 108 -6.08 8.11 16.01
CA ALA A 108 -4.74 7.69 15.60
C ALA A 108 -4.04 8.79 14.79
N ASP A 109 -3.30 9.66 15.48
CA ASP A 109 -2.63 10.82 14.89
C ASP A 109 -1.71 10.47 13.72
N ILE A 110 -0.91 9.41 13.86
CA ILE A 110 0.02 8.95 12.80
C ILE A 110 -0.73 8.43 11.58
N LEU A 111 -1.82 7.68 11.79
CA LEU A 111 -2.66 7.22 10.69
C LEU A 111 -3.24 8.42 9.93
N ALA A 112 -3.81 9.38 10.67
CA ALA A 112 -4.33 10.62 10.08
C ALA A 112 -3.25 11.37 9.29
N SER A 113 -2.04 11.52 9.84
CA SER A 113 -0.93 12.18 9.13
C SER A 113 -0.55 11.45 7.83
N LYS A 114 -0.61 10.12 7.78
CA LYS A 114 -0.34 9.35 6.56
C LYS A 114 -1.43 9.50 5.51
N MET A 115 -2.70 9.53 5.93
CA MET A 115 -3.84 9.84 5.06
C MET A 115 -3.76 11.27 4.52
N ILE A 116 -3.40 12.23 5.38
CA ILE A 116 -3.15 13.62 5.00
C ILE A 116 -2.02 13.69 3.98
N LEU A 117 -0.91 12.97 4.15
CA LEU A 117 0.17 12.98 3.16
C LEU A 117 -0.31 12.49 1.79
N ALA A 118 -1.09 11.41 1.73
CA ALA A 118 -1.64 10.89 0.48
C ALA A 118 -2.46 11.97 -0.25
N ALA A 119 -3.35 12.67 0.46
CA ALA A 119 -4.16 13.74 -0.12
C ALA A 119 -3.34 15.01 -0.44
N ARG A 120 -2.42 15.39 0.45
CA ARG A 120 -1.59 16.60 0.35
C ARG A 120 -0.77 16.61 -0.93
N ILE A 121 -0.16 15.48 -1.30
CA ILE A 121 0.61 15.35 -2.55
C ILE A 121 -0.25 15.81 -3.75
N ARG A 122 -1.50 15.36 -3.85
CA ARG A 122 -2.41 15.71 -4.96
C ARG A 122 -2.89 17.15 -4.92
N VAL A 123 -3.15 17.69 -3.73
CA VAL A 123 -3.52 19.09 -3.57
C VAL A 123 -2.37 20.00 -4.04
N GLU A 124 -1.12 19.70 -3.65
CA GLU A 124 0.04 20.51 -4.01
C GLU A 124 0.44 20.38 -5.48
N GLU A 125 0.31 19.19 -6.08
CA GLU A 125 0.54 19.01 -7.52
C GLU A 125 -0.36 19.91 -8.37
N LYS A 126 -1.60 20.14 -7.93
CA LYS A 126 -2.57 20.98 -8.65
C LYS A 126 -2.50 22.47 -8.28
N ASN A 127 -2.12 22.79 -7.04
CA ASN A 127 -2.29 24.15 -6.48
C ASN A 127 -0.99 24.79 -5.96
N GLY A 128 0.13 24.06 -5.96
CA GLY A 128 1.40 24.48 -5.38
C GLY A 128 1.53 24.14 -3.88
N ASN A 129 2.77 24.12 -3.38
CA ASN A 129 3.10 23.73 -2.01
C ASN A 129 2.71 24.77 -0.94
N SER A 130 2.51 26.03 -1.34
CA SER A 130 2.23 27.14 -0.41
C SER A 130 0.87 27.06 0.27
N VAL A 131 -0.06 26.26 -0.27
CA VAL A 131 -1.43 26.11 0.27
C VAL A 131 -1.45 25.55 1.69
N PHE A 132 -0.42 24.77 2.08
CA PHE A 132 -0.26 24.23 3.44
C PHE A 132 0.69 25.05 4.32
N ALA A 133 1.27 26.14 3.82
CA ALA A 133 2.33 26.88 4.53
C ALA A 133 1.91 27.37 5.93
N LYS A 134 0.64 27.75 6.12
CA LYS A 134 0.09 28.11 7.43
C LYS A 134 0.10 26.93 8.40
N CYS A 135 -0.25 25.74 7.92
CA CYS A 135 -0.27 24.52 8.74
C CYS A 135 1.15 23.94 8.97
N ASP A 136 2.14 24.33 8.16
CA ASP A 136 3.53 23.91 8.36
C ASP A 136 4.27 24.76 9.41
N ALA A 137 3.80 25.98 9.69
CA ALA A 137 4.48 26.93 10.58
C ALA A 137 4.43 26.60 12.09
N GLY A 138 3.74 25.54 12.51
CA GLY A 138 3.86 24.93 13.84
C GLY A 138 3.12 25.59 15.02
N ASN A 139 2.63 26.83 14.89
CA ASN A 139 1.84 27.52 15.93
C ASN A 139 0.38 27.66 15.49
N ILE A 140 -0.33 26.54 15.45
CA ILE A 140 -1.72 26.50 14.97
C ILE A 140 -2.64 26.21 16.12
N GLN A 141 -3.69 27.01 16.24
CA GLN A 141 -4.84 26.71 17.05
C GLN A 141 -6.01 26.39 16.10
N THR A 142 -6.58 25.20 16.26
CA THR A 142 -7.75 24.74 15.51
C THR A 142 -8.95 24.61 16.43
N ASP A 143 -10.14 24.74 15.86
CA ASP A 143 -11.38 24.27 16.46
C ASP A 143 -11.69 22.90 15.84
N ASP A 144 -11.15 21.86 16.47
CA ASP A 144 -11.20 20.48 15.98
C ASP A 144 -12.66 20.00 15.82
N ASP A 145 -13.54 20.39 16.74
CA ASP A 145 -14.96 20.05 16.72
C ASP A 145 -15.69 20.72 15.55
N LEU A 146 -15.39 22.00 15.31
CA LEU A 146 -15.94 22.74 14.18
C LEU A 146 -15.48 22.14 12.85
N ILE A 147 -14.18 21.86 12.70
CA ILE A 147 -13.62 21.24 11.49
C ILE A 147 -14.21 19.84 11.29
N GLY A 148 -14.31 19.06 12.37
CA GLY A 148 -14.99 17.77 12.42
C GLY A 148 -16.40 17.84 11.84
N LYS A 149 -17.25 18.70 12.41
CA LYS A 149 -18.64 18.88 11.97
C LYS A 149 -18.75 19.42 10.55
N LYS A 150 -17.82 20.27 10.12
CA LYS A 150 -17.81 20.90 8.80
C LYS A 150 -17.69 19.88 7.67
N TYR A 151 -16.87 18.84 7.85
CA TYR A 151 -16.60 17.87 6.78
C TYR A 151 -17.22 16.50 6.99
N LEU A 152 -17.67 16.16 8.21
CA LEU A 152 -18.30 14.87 8.48
C LEU A 152 -19.55 14.69 7.59
N GLY A 153 -19.53 13.63 6.78
CA GLY A 153 -20.66 13.30 5.89
C GLY A 153 -20.71 14.13 4.60
N ALA A 154 -19.69 14.94 4.30
CA ALA A 154 -19.63 15.63 3.01
C ALA A 154 -19.46 14.61 1.87
N GLU A 155 -20.38 14.66 0.90
CA GLU A 155 -20.34 13.85 -0.31
C GLU A 155 -19.84 14.69 -1.49
N SER A 156 -18.61 14.45 -1.94
CA SER A 156 -18.05 15.03 -3.16
C SER A 156 -17.06 14.07 -3.81
N LYS A 157 -16.66 14.37 -5.06
CA LYS A 157 -15.50 13.70 -5.67
C LYS A 157 -14.28 13.82 -4.76
N THR A 158 -13.48 12.77 -4.77
CA THR A 158 -12.22 12.72 -4.05
C THR A 158 -11.14 13.49 -4.81
N ILE A 159 -10.00 13.70 -4.15
CA ILE A 159 -8.83 14.31 -4.80
C ILE A 159 -8.06 13.29 -5.66
N PHE A 160 -8.42 12.01 -5.58
CA PHE A 160 -7.72 10.87 -6.18
C PHE A 160 -8.36 10.49 -7.54
N PRO A 161 -7.72 10.78 -8.67
CA PRO A 161 -8.26 10.50 -10.01
C PRO A 161 -8.69 9.04 -10.22
N TRP A 162 -7.94 8.09 -9.65
CA TRP A 162 -8.23 6.67 -9.78
C TRP A 162 -9.49 6.22 -9.01
N MET A 163 -10.03 7.02 -8.09
CA MET A 163 -11.23 6.68 -7.30
C MET A 163 -12.54 7.16 -7.93
N ASP A 164 -12.48 8.19 -8.77
CA ASP A 164 -13.68 8.87 -9.29
C ASP A 164 -13.96 8.54 -10.76
N ASN A 165 -13.53 7.36 -11.23
CA ASN A 165 -13.72 6.88 -12.61
C ASN A 165 -14.49 5.55 -12.70
N GLU A 166 -14.88 5.19 -13.93
CA GLU A 166 -15.70 3.99 -14.21
C GLU A 166 -14.95 2.67 -13.96
N GLN A 167 -13.63 2.68 -14.20
CA GLN A 167 -12.73 1.54 -13.96
C GLN A 167 -12.72 1.19 -12.48
N TRP A 168 -12.67 2.19 -11.60
CA TRP A 168 -12.67 2.00 -10.16
C TRP A 168 -13.89 1.25 -9.67
N ASN A 169 -15.09 1.64 -10.09
CA ASN A 169 -16.30 0.98 -9.62
C ASN A 169 -16.31 -0.53 -9.96
N THR A 170 -15.71 -0.91 -11.09
CA THR A 170 -15.54 -2.31 -11.50
C THR A 170 -14.51 -3.02 -10.62
N ILE A 171 -13.34 -2.43 -10.41
CA ILE A 171 -12.28 -2.97 -9.53
C ILE A 171 -12.80 -3.12 -8.10
N ARG A 172 -13.44 -2.08 -7.56
CA ARG A 172 -14.03 -2.04 -6.22
C ARG A 172 -15.01 -3.18 -5.99
N GLN A 173 -15.95 -3.40 -6.91
CA GLN A 173 -16.93 -4.48 -6.79
C GLN A 173 -16.28 -5.86 -6.86
N ALA A 174 -15.30 -6.04 -7.74
CA ALA A 174 -14.61 -7.31 -7.88
C ALA A 174 -13.75 -7.64 -6.64
N ILE A 175 -12.99 -6.66 -6.13
CA ILE A 175 -12.20 -6.81 -4.89
C ILE A 175 -13.08 -7.10 -3.67
N VAL A 176 -14.26 -6.48 -3.56
CA VAL A 176 -15.20 -6.76 -2.46
C VAL A 176 -15.78 -8.17 -2.56
N LYS A 177 -16.04 -8.70 -3.77
CA LYS A 177 -16.47 -10.10 -3.93
C LYS A 177 -15.40 -11.09 -3.45
N ASP A 178 -14.13 -10.75 -3.62
CA ASP A 178 -13.00 -11.60 -3.26
C ASP A 178 -12.56 -11.44 -1.79
N LYS A 179 -13.31 -10.68 -0.97
CA LYS A 179 -12.94 -10.33 0.41
C LYS A 179 -12.50 -11.53 1.24
N ASP A 180 -13.32 -12.57 1.33
CA ASP A 180 -13.05 -13.73 2.19
C ASP A 180 -11.79 -14.49 1.74
N VAL A 181 -11.55 -14.52 0.42
CA VAL A 181 -10.37 -15.17 -0.18
C VAL A 181 -9.11 -14.38 0.13
N ILE A 182 -9.18 -13.04 0.01
CA ILE A 182 -8.10 -12.12 0.39
C ILE A 182 -7.76 -12.27 1.86
N GLU A 183 -8.76 -12.20 2.75
CA GLU A 183 -8.57 -12.33 4.20
C GLU A 183 -7.94 -13.67 4.56
N LYS A 184 -8.39 -14.76 3.96
CA LYS A 184 -7.82 -16.09 4.15
C LYS A 184 -6.34 -16.16 3.71
N ALA A 185 -6.01 -15.65 2.52
CA ALA A 185 -4.64 -15.64 2.01
C ALA A 185 -3.71 -14.80 2.89
N SER A 186 -4.18 -13.62 3.31
CA SER A 186 -3.45 -12.72 4.21
C SER A 186 -3.24 -13.32 5.60
N LEU A 187 -4.26 -13.98 6.16
CA LEU A 187 -4.17 -14.67 7.45
C LEU A 187 -3.11 -15.77 7.42
N ILE A 188 -3.11 -16.59 6.36
CA ILE A 188 -2.11 -17.66 6.18
C ILE A 188 -0.69 -17.07 6.12
N ALA A 189 -0.49 -16.00 5.36
CA ALA A 189 0.82 -15.37 5.22
C ALA A 189 1.24 -14.51 6.43
N GLY A 190 0.30 -14.15 7.31
CA GLY A 190 0.55 -13.24 8.43
C GLY A 190 0.88 -11.81 7.97
N ILE A 191 0.10 -11.28 7.03
CA ILE A 191 0.15 -9.88 6.57
C ILE A 191 -1.25 -9.24 6.64
N GLU A 192 -1.31 -7.91 6.61
CA GLU A 192 -2.58 -7.20 6.58
C GLU A 192 -3.30 -7.39 5.24
N PRO A 193 -4.61 -7.72 5.22
CA PRO A 193 -5.42 -7.76 4.00
C PRO A 193 -5.33 -6.47 3.18
N ARG A 194 -5.36 -5.31 3.85
CA ARG A 194 -5.28 -4.00 3.20
C ARG A 194 -3.95 -3.80 2.43
N LEU A 195 -2.84 -4.34 2.95
CA LEU A 195 -1.55 -4.30 2.26
C LEU A 195 -1.58 -5.17 0.99
N LEU A 196 -2.14 -6.38 1.07
CA LEU A 196 -2.26 -7.26 -0.10
C LEU A 196 -3.13 -6.61 -1.20
N VAL A 197 -4.28 -6.06 -0.80
CA VAL A 197 -5.23 -5.38 -1.69
C VAL A 197 -4.59 -4.15 -2.34
N SER A 198 -3.68 -3.44 -1.65
CA SER A 198 -2.99 -2.29 -2.23
C SER A 198 -2.22 -2.67 -3.50
N CYS A 199 -1.47 -3.78 -3.47
CA CYS A 199 -0.76 -4.28 -4.64
C CYS A 199 -1.73 -4.79 -5.72
N ALA A 200 -2.79 -5.49 -5.32
CA ALA A 200 -3.80 -5.99 -6.26
C ALA A 200 -4.43 -4.85 -7.05
N ILE A 201 -4.84 -3.77 -6.38
CA ILE A 201 -5.48 -2.62 -7.02
C ILE A 201 -4.53 -1.93 -7.98
N VAL A 202 -3.25 -1.76 -7.63
CA VAL A 202 -2.30 -1.12 -8.54
C VAL A 202 -2.14 -1.93 -9.84
N GLU A 203 -2.07 -3.27 -9.75
CA GLU A 203 -2.03 -4.13 -10.95
C GLU A 203 -3.31 -4.00 -11.79
N GLN A 204 -4.48 -3.98 -11.15
CA GLN A 204 -5.77 -3.90 -11.86
C GLN A 204 -6.02 -2.52 -12.46
N VAL A 205 -5.64 -1.43 -11.76
CA VAL A 205 -5.67 -0.07 -12.29
C VAL A 205 -4.75 0.05 -13.49
N ARG A 206 -3.52 -0.48 -13.41
CA ARG A 206 -2.59 -0.51 -14.54
C ARG A 206 -3.19 -1.25 -15.74
N LEU A 207 -3.76 -2.43 -15.52
CA LEU A 207 -4.37 -3.24 -16.58
C LEU A 207 -5.52 -2.49 -17.25
N PHE A 208 -6.47 -1.97 -16.48
CA PHE A 208 -7.70 -1.37 -17.01
C PHE A 208 -7.47 -0.02 -17.69
N ASN A 209 -6.41 0.71 -17.33
CA ASN A 209 -6.01 1.93 -18.02
C ASN A 209 -5.16 1.66 -19.27
N SER A 210 -4.48 0.52 -19.35
CA SER A 210 -3.66 0.18 -20.51
C SER A 210 -4.44 -0.39 -21.71
N ASP A 211 -5.63 -0.97 -21.49
CA ASP A 211 -6.44 -1.58 -22.56
C ASP A 211 -7.94 -1.31 -22.37
N ARG A 212 -8.38 -0.12 -22.84
CA ARG A 212 -9.77 0.36 -22.69
C ARG A 212 -10.79 -0.49 -23.45
N GLU A 213 -10.40 -1.10 -24.56
CA GLU A 213 -11.30 -1.92 -25.37
C GLU A 213 -11.64 -3.23 -24.65
N LEU A 214 -10.62 -3.94 -24.13
CA LEU A 214 -10.83 -5.14 -23.33
C LEU A 214 -11.64 -4.83 -22.06
N PHE A 215 -11.36 -3.69 -21.41
CA PHE A 215 -12.13 -3.23 -20.26
C PHE A 215 -13.62 -3.10 -20.56
N LYS A 216 -14.00 -2.36 -21.59
CA LYS A 216 -15.41 -2.16 -21.96
C LYS A 216 -16.11 -3.43 -22.39
N LYS A 217 -15.41 -4.32 -23.08
CA LYS A 217 -16.01 -5.53 -23.65
C LYS A 217 -16.19 -6.66 -22.64
N PHE A 218 -15.28 -6.81 -21.67
CA PHE A 218 -15.23 -8.00 -20.81
C PHE A 218 -15.26 -7.68 -19.31
N PHE A 219 -14.43 -6.74 -18.84
CA PHE A 219 -14.29 -6.50 -17.40
C PHE A 219 -15.46 -5.70 -16.81
N GLU A 220 -15.89 -4.64 -17.49
CA GLU A 220 -16.96 -3.76 -17.00
C GLU A 220 -18.33 -4.46 -16.89
N PRO A 221 -18.80 -5.26 -17.88
CA PRO A 221 -20.10 -5.92 -17.78
C PRO A 221 -20.16 -7.01 -16.71
N LEU A 222 -19.05 -7.74 -16.53
CA LEU A 222 -18.98 -8.90 -15.64
C LEU A 222 -18.56 -8.55 -14.21
N LYS A 223 -17.99 -7.35 -14.00
CA LYS A 223 -17.46 -6.92 -12.69
C LYS A 223 -16.46 -7.93 -12.13
N ILE A 224 -15.46 -8.26 -12.95
CA ILE A 224 -14.38 -9.22 -12.68
C ILE A 224 -13.02 -8.54 -12.80
N LEU A 225 -12.02 -9.12 -12.12
CA LEU A 225 -10.63 -8.74 -12.27
C LEU A 225 -10.02 -9.38 -13.53
N GLY A 226 -9.00 -8.72 -14.07
CA GLY A 226 -8.26 -9.25 -15.21
C GLY A 226 -7.05 -10.07 -14.78
N ASN A 227 -6.86 -11.20 -15.45
CA ASN A 227 -5.55 -11.84 -15.51
C ASN A 227 -4.62 -10.91 -16.32
N ALA A 228 -3.42 -10.65 -15.82
CA ALA A 228 -2.46 -9.84 -16.54
C ALA A 228 -1.95 -10.58 -17.81
N ASN A 229 -0.88 -10.09 -18.43
CA ASN A 229 -0.37 -10.64 -19.69
C ASN A 229 0.23 -12.06 -19.53
N LYS A 230 0.60 -12.73 -20.65
CA LYS A 230 1.26 -14.05 -20.62
C LYS A 230 2.54 -14.15 -19.76
N ILE A 231 3.07 -13.04 -19.26
CA ILE A 231 4.31 -12.94 -18.48
C ILE A 231 4.02 -12.72 -16.98
N SER A 232 2.84 -12.21 -16.63
CA SER A 232 2.41 -11.87 -15.26
C SER A 232 1.05 -12.50 -15.01
N LEU A 233 0.97 -13.49 -14.12
CA LEU A 233 -0.16 -14.38 -13.99
C LEU A 233 -1.10 -13.98 -12.85
N GLY A 234 -2.39 -14.16 -13.10
CA GLY A 234 -3.48 -13.90 -12.18
C GLY A 234 -3.72 -12.42 -11.93
N ILE A 235 -4.57 -12.17 -10.96
CA ILE A 235 -5.01 -10.82 -10.57
C ILE A 235 -3.93 -10.03 -9.83
N MET A 236 -2.98 -10.74 -9.20
CA MET A 236 -1.81 -10.16 -8.53
C MET A 236 -0.61 -9.94 -9.48
N GLY A 237 -0.72 -10.29 -10.77
CA GLY A 237 0.34 -10.07 -11.74
C GLY A 237 1.67 -10.79 -11.43
N ILE A 238 1.62 -11.99 -10.84
CA ILE A 238 2.84 -12.70 -10.41
C ILE A 238 3.56 -13.30 -11.62
N LYS A 239 4.81 -12.88 -11.85
CA LYS A 239 5.67 -13.49 -12.88
C LYS A 239 6.00 -14.94 -12.50
N GLU A 240 6.06 -15.84 -13.48
CA GLU A 240 6.37 -17.27 -13.24
C GLU A 240 7.68 -17.47 -12.45
N ASN A 241 8.75 -16.78 -12.84
CA ASN A 241 10.03 -16.84 -12.13
C ASN A 241 9.93 -16.33 -10.69
N THR A 242 9.06 -15.35 -10.42
CA THR A 242 8.80 -14.86 -9.06
C THR A 242 8.09 -15.93 -8.24
N ALA A 243 7.08 -16.60 -8.81
CA ALA A 243 6.41 -17.72 -8.15
C ALA A 243 7.36 -18.89 -7.84
N ILE A 244 8.22 -19.29 -8.80
CA ILE A 244 9.24 -20.33 -8.58
C ILE A 244 10.19 -19.95 -7.43
N LYS A 245 10.66 -18.70 -7.41
CA LYS A 245 11.52 -18.21 -6.31
C LYS A 245 10.78 -18.18 -4.98
N THR A 246 9.52 -17.79 -4.98
CA THR A 246 8.67 -17.74 -3.79
C THR A 246 8.54 -19.14 -3.17
N GLU A 247 8.27 -20.15 -4.00
CA GLU A 247 8.26 -21.57 -3.61
C GLU A 247 9.62 -22.02 -3.06
N GLY A 248 10.72 -21.72 -3.76
CA GLY A 248 12.06 -22.10 -3.32
C GLY A 248 12.46 -21.47 -1.97
N HIS A 249 12.17 -20.18 -1.78
CA HIS A 249 12.43 -19.46 -0.54
C HIS A 249 11.62 -19.99 0.66
N LEU A 250 10.45 -20.58 0.44
CA LEU A 250 9.70 -21.25 1.50
C LEU A 250 10.38 -22.55 1.98
N LYS A 251 11.23 -23.15 1.16
CA LYS A 251 11.92 -24.42 1.47
C LYS A 251 13.33 -24.22 2.01
N ASP A 252 14.00 -23.16 1.60
CA ASP A 252 15.39 -22.89 2.00
C ASP A 252 15.45 -22.14 3.33
N SER A 253 15.75 -22.85 4.42
CA SER A 253 15.89 -22.26 5.75
C SER A 253 17.05 -21.26 5.89
N ASN A 254 18.02 -21.27 4.96
CA ASN A 254 19.13 -20.31 4.94
C ASN A 254 18.79 -19.06 4.13
N SER A 255 17.67 -19.07 3.40
CA SER A 255 17.23 -17.90 2.64
C SER A 255 16.85 -16.76 3.59
N PRO A 256 17.27 -15.52 3.32
CA PRO A 256 16.82 -14.38 4.13
C PRO A 256 15.29 -14.20 4.02
N TYR A 257 14.67 -14.73 2.96
CA TYR A 257 13.23 -14.74 2.72
C TYR A 257 12.48 -15.89 3.41
N TYR A 258 13.17 -16.81 4.12
CA TYR A 258 12.52 -17.94 4.77
C TYR A 258 11.53 -17.50 5.85
N LEU A 259 10.31 -18.06 5.79
CA LEU A 259 9.18 -17.68 6.64
C LEU A 259 8.92 -18.64 7.82
N GLY A 260 9.74 -19.68 7.96
CA GLY A 260 9.59 -20.68 9.02
C GLY A 260 8.83 -21.94 8.60
N ALA A 261 8.95 -22.98 9.43
CA ALA A 261 8.45 -24.32 9.13
C ALA A 261 6.94 -24.38 8.88
N ASN A 262 6.15 -23.53 9.57
CA ASN A 262 4.70 -23.51 9.45
C ASN A 262 4.20 -23.14 8.05
N LEU A 263 4.98 -22.38 7.27
CA LEU A 263 4.61 -21.97 5.91
C LEU A 263 5.35 -22.76 4.83
N GLN A 264 6.26 -23.65 5.20
CA GLN A 264 7.13 -24.36 4.27
C GLN A 264 6.36 -25.12 3.19
N ASN A 265 5.19 -25.67 3.53
CA ASN A 265 4.41 -26.54 2.63
C ASN A 265 3.16 -25.87 2.07
N VAL A 266 2.97 -24.56 2.31
CA VAL A 266 1.72 -23.86 1.97
C VAL A 266 1.47 -23.75 0.46
N LEU A 267 2.53 -23.84 -0.34
CA LEU A 267 2.47 -23.81 -1.81
C LEU A 267 2.80 -25.17 -2.47
N ASP A 268 2.90 -26.25 -1.69
CA ASP A 268 3.24 -27.57 -2.26
C ASP A 268 2.15 -28.06 -3.22
N PHE A 269 2.57 -28.77 -4.27
CA PHE A 269 1.67 -29.42 -5.20
C PHE A 269 1.36 -30.84 -4.72
N GLU A 270 0.10 -31.25 -4.79
CA GLU A 270 -0.30 -32.61 -4.39
C GLU A 270 0.27 -33.67 -5.35
N ASN A 271 0.44 -33.36 -6.65
CA ASN A 271 0.93 -34.30 -7.67
C ASN A 271 1.80 -33.61 -8.75
N GLY A 272 2.98 -34.17 -9.07
CA GLY A 272 3.73 -33.89 -10.31
C GLY A 272 4.59 -32.62 -10.36
N SER A 273 5.20 -32.36 -11.53
CA SER A 273 6.10 -31.22 -11.76
C SER A 273 5.33 -29.89 -11.83
N GLY A 274 5.78 -28.90 -11.06
CA GLY A 274 5.01 -27.70 -10.72
C GLY A 274 4.70 -26.70 -11.85
N GLY A 275 5.06 -26.96 -13.10
CA GLY A 275 4.88 -26.02 -14.22
C GLY A 275 3.41 -25.71 -14.53
N ASN A 276 2.69 -26.67 -15.11
CA ASN A 276 1.27 -26.53 -15.45
C ASN A 276 0.42 -26.25 -14.21
N ASN A 277 0.68 -26.97 -13.11
CA ASN A 277 -0.02 -26.78 -11.85
C ASN A 277 0.09 -25.34 -11.31
N ARG A 278 1.23 -24.66 -11.51
CA ARG A 278 1.41 -23.27 -11.09
C ARG A 278 0.59 -22.31 -11.95
N TYR A 279 0.61 -22.52 -13.26
CA TYR A 279 -0.22 -21.72 -14.16
C TYR A 279 -1.70 -21.87 -13.80
N ASP A 280 -2.17 -23.09 -13.62
CA ASP A 280 -3.57 -23.38 -13.25
C ASP A 280 -3.94 -22.71 -11.92
N ARG A 281 -3.08 -22.82 -10.89
CA ARG A 281 -3.28 -22.14 -9.60
C ARG A 281 -3.34 -20.61 -9.75
N LEU A 282 -2.39 -20.00 -10.44
CA LEU A 282 -2.32 -18.54 -10.55
C LEU A 282 -3.45 -17.96 -11.40
N THR A 283 -4.07 -18.75 -12.26
CA THR A 283 -5.12 -18.33 -13.20
C THR A 283 -6.50 -18.89 -12.88
N GLU A 284 -6.65 -19.58 -11.74
CA GLU A 284 -7.91 -20.18 -11.32
C GLU A 284 -9.01 -19.13 -11.09
N ASN A 285 -10.27 -19.53 -11.31
CA ASN A 285 -11.43 -18.63 -11.20
C ASN A 285 -11.74 -18.13 -9.78
N THR A 286 -11.26 -18.82 -8.74
CA THR A 286 -11.46 -18.41 -7.33
C THR A 286 -10.44 -17.36 -6.90
N HIS A 287 -9.39 -17.15 -7.71
CA HIS A 287 -8.25 -16.28 -7.44
C HIS A 287 -7.46 -16.59 -6.16
N TYR A 288 -7.79 -17.66 -5.43
CA TYR A 288 -7.22 -17.93 -4.11
C TYR A 288 -5.71 -18.07 -4.15
N TYR A 289 -5.17 -18.87 -5.07
CA TYR A 289 -3.74 -19.00 -5.20
C TYR A 289 -3.07 -17.74 -5.76
N SER A 290 -3.74 -16.93 -6.57
CA SER A 290 -3.19 -15.63 -6.99
C SER A 290 -2.94 -14.74 -5.76
N TYR A 291 -3.93 -14.62 -4.87
CA TYR A 291 -3.80 -13.89 -3.62
C TYR A 291 -2.78 -14.53 -2.67
N LEU A 292 -2.79 -15.85 -2.52
CA LEU A 292 -1.86 -16.56 -1.63
C LEU A 292 -0.40 -16.40 -2.06
N TYR A 293 -0.11 -16.53 -3.36
CA TYR A 293 1.24 -16.24 -3.87
C TYR A 293 1.62 -14.79 -3.63
N GLY A 294 0.71 -13.84 -3.88
CA GLY A 294 0.94 -12.42 -3.60
C GLY A 294 1.24 -12.16 -2.12
N ALA A 295 0.49 -12.79 -1.22
CA ALA A 295 0.62 -12.63 0.23
C ALA A 295 1.94 -13.20 0.76
N ILE A 296 2.28 -14.43 0.36
CA ILE A 296 3.55 -15.06 0.70
C ILE A 296 4.72 -14.24 0.14
N TYR A 297 4.61 -13.78 -1.11
CA TYR A 297 5.66 -12.98 -1.74
C TYR A 297 5.92 -11.67 -1.01
N LEU A 298 4.86 -10.94 -0.62
CA LEU A 298 4.98 -9.75 0.23
C LEU A 298 5.60 -10.08 1.58
N LYS A 299 5.14 -11.15 2.26
CA LYS A 299 5.68 -11.55 3.55
C LYS A 299 7.17 -11.88 3.48
N GLN A 300 7.62 -12.53 2.41
CA GLN A 300 9.04 -12.81 2.18
C GLN A 300 9.87 -11.53 2.13
N MET A 301 9.42 -10.51 1.38
CA MET A 301 10.09 -9.21 1.33
C MET A 301 10.12 -8.53 2.69
N MET A 302 8.98 -8.45 3.38
CA MET A 302 8.89 -7.85 4.71
C MET A 302 9.84 -8.53 5.69
N THR A 303 9.89 -9.87 5.66
CA THR A 303 10.76 -10.68 6.54
C THR A 303 12.25 -10.45 6.26
N GLN A 304 12.65 -10.34 4.98
CA GLN A 304 14.03 -10.02 4.63
C GLN A 304 14.44 -8.64 5.20
N TRP A 305 13.58 -7.64 5.06
CA TRP A 305 13.83 -6.28 5.50
C TRP A 305 13.84 -6.17 7.02
N GLU A 306 12.92 -6.84 7.71
CA GLU A 306 12.86 -6.96 9.17
C GLU A 306 14.15 -7.60 9.72
N LYS A 307 14.57 -8.76 9.18
CA LYS A 307 15.83 -9.43 9.58
C LYS A 307 17.08 -8.58 9.36
N ALA A 308 17.03 -7.65 8.41
CA ALA A 308 18.12 -6.72 8.13
C ALA A 308 18.07 -5.44 8.98
N GLY A 309 17.09 -5.30 9.90
CA GLY A 309 16.95 -4.15 10.79
C GLY A 309 16.22 -2.95 10.17
N TYR A 310 15.54 -3.13 9.03
CA TYR A 310 14.85 -2.07 8.30
C TYR A 310 13.37 -2.44 8.10
N ASP A 311 12.60 -2.58 9.17
CA ASP A 311 11.19 -3.00 9.08
C ASP A 311 10.36 -2.07 8.16
N ILE A 312 9.57 -2.69 7.28
CA ILE A 312 8.70 -2.05 6.31
C ILE A 312 7.21 -2.35 6.54
N LYS A 313 6.83 -2.92 7.70
CA LYS A 313 5.43 -3.27 8.03
C LYS A 313 4.44 -2.15 7.73
N TYR A 314 4.76 -0.91 8.10
CA TYR A 314 3.89 0.25 7.91
C TYR A 314 4.31 1.15 6.73
N ARG A 315 5.01 0.56 5.75
CA ARG A 315 5.57 1.20 4.55
C ARG A 315 4.94 0.60 3.28
N PRO A 316 3.61 0.73 3.06
CA PRO A 316 2.96 0.14 1.89
C PRO A 316 3.57 0.62 0.57
N GLU A 317 4.14 1.83 0.53
CA GLU A 317 4.85 2.35 -0.62
C GLU A 317 6.11 1.57 -0.96
N ILE A 318 6.87 1.12 0.06
CA ILE A 318 8.08 0.33 -0.13
C ILE A 318 7.71 -1.12 -0.43
N ALA A 319 6.73 -1.69 0.29
CA ALA A 319 6.21 -3.02 0.01
C ALA A 319 5.68 -3.13 -1.43
N GLY A 320 4.90 -2.14 -1.89
CA GLY A 320 4.42 -2.05 -3.27
C GLY A 320 5.55 -1.90 -4.29
N THR A 321 6.55 -1.05 -4.01
CA THR A 321 7.75 -0.94 -4.87
C THR A 321 8.44 -2.30 -5.01
N LEU A 322 8.75 -2.98 -3.90
CA LEU A 322 9.43 -4.27 -3.89
C LEU A 322 8.64 -5.37 -4.61
N PHE A 323 7.32 -5.38 -4.42
CA PHE A 323 6.41 -6.27 -5.13
C PHE A 323 6.53 -6.10 -6.66
N ASN A 324 6.60 -4.86 -7.13
CA ASN A 324 6.71 -4.57 -8.56
C ASN A 324 8.11 -4.86 -9.13
N VAL A 325 9.19 -4.54 -8.39
CA VAL A 325 10.57 -4.65 -8.92
C VAL A 325 11.22 -6.02 -8.75
N GLY A 326 10.70 -6.89 -7.88
CA GLY A 326 11.21 -8.26 -7.74
C GLY A 326 12.32 -8.45 -6.70
N PHE A 327 12.56 -9.71 -6.33
CA PHE A 327 13.65 -10.12 -5.41
C PHE A 327 15.04 -9.55 -5.74
N PRO A 328 15.51 -9.49 -7.00
CA PRO A 328 16.86 -9.00 -7.30
C PRO A 328 17.11 -7.54 -6.90
N GLN A 329 16.03 -6.74 -6.80
CA GLN A 329 16.11 -5.34 -6.42
C GLN A 329 15.86 -5.11 -4.92
N SER A 330 15.47 -6.14 -4.18
CA SER A 330 15.25 -6.05 -2.73
C SER A 330 16.58 -6.04 -1.97
N LYS A 331 17.04 -4.81 -1.67
CA LYS A 331 18.27 -4.52 -0.95
C LYS A 331 17.94 -3.68 0.29
N PRO A 332 17.76 -4.31 1.46
CA PRO A 332 17.43 -3.60 2.69
C PRO A 332 18.44 -2.49 3.01
N ASN A 333 17.94 -1.31 3.36
CA ASN A 333 18.75 -0.14 3.66
C ASN A 333 17.95 0.90 4.48
N PRO A 334 18.59 1.86 5.17
CA PRO A 334 17.89 2.81 6.05
C PRO A 334 17.03 3.85 5.33
N ASN A 335 17.29 4.09 4.04
CA ASN A 335 16.64 5.16 3.27
C ASN A 335 16.06 4.61 1.97
N PRO A 336 15.11 3.65 2.05
CA PRO A 336 14.56 3.03 0.87
C PRO A 336 13.83 4.05 0.00
N LYS A 337 13.94 3.89 -1.32
CA LYS A 337 13.31 4.79 -2.29
C LYS A 337 12.00 4.18 -2.79
N VAL A 338 10.98 5.02 -2.87
CA VAL A 338 9.68 4.69 -3.43
C VAL A 338 9.80 4.73 -4.95
N GLY A 339 9.20 3.79 -5.64
CA GLY A 339 9.23 3.74 -7.10
C GLY A 339 8.50 2.53 -7.69
N GLY A 340 8.97 2.14 -8.88
CA GLY A 340 8.45 1.02 -9.65
C GLY A 340 8.03 1.45 -11.05
N SER A 341 7.23 0.61 -11.70
CA SER A 341 6.66 0.89 -13.02
C SER A 341 5.79 2.16 -12.97
N ASN A 342 5.83 2.95 -14.05
CA ASN A 342 4.94 4.10 -14.20
C ASN A 342 3.54 3.67 -14.65
N ILE A 343 2.53 4.29 -14.08
CA ILE A 343 1.11 4.05 -14.36
C ILE A 343 0.48 5.42 -14.65
N ASP A 344 -0.22 5.53 -15.77
CA ASP A 344 -0.97 6.73 -16.14
C ASP A 344 -2.44 6.49 -15.83
N VAL A 345 -3.03 7.38 -15.01
CA VAL A 345 -4.46 7.40 -14.73
C VAL A 345 -4.97 8.80 -15.02
N GLU A 346 -5.75 8.93 -16.09
CA GLU A 346 -6.33 10.22 -16.52
C GLU A 346 -5.30 11.35 -16.67
N GLY A 347 -4.09 11.04 -17.15
CA GLY A 347 -3.00 12.00 -17.35
C GLY A 347 -2.14 12.26 -16.11
N ILE A 348 -2.49 11.66 -14.97
CA ILE A 348 -1.66 11.69 -13.75
C ILE A 348 -0.75 10.47 -13.73
N LYS A 349 0.55 10.72 -13.59
CA LYS A 349 1.57 9.68 -13.53
C LYS A 349 1.83 9.26 -12.08
N TYR A 350 1.77 7.96 -11.86
CA TYR A 350 2.08 7.30 -10.60
C TYR A 350 3.28 6.38 -10.77
N THR A 351 4.05 6.19 -9.71
CA THR A 351 4.84 4.97 -9.58
C THR A 351 4.01 3.90 -8.87
N PHE A 352 4.33 2.63 -9.08
CA PHE A 352 3.61 1.52 -8.43
C PHE A 352 3.54 1.71 -6.90
N GLY A 353 4.67 2.03 -6.27
CA GLY A 353 4.75 2.26 -4.83
C GLY A 353 3.89 3.44 -4.36
N SER A 354 3.88 4.56 -5.07
CA SER A 354 3.06 5.71 -4.66
C SER A 354 1.56 5.47 -4.81
N LEU A 355 1.12 4.74 -5.85
CA LEU A 355 -0.29 4.37 -5.97
C LEU A 355 -0.71 3.35 -4.91
N ALA A 356 0.18 2.42 -4.52
CA ALA A 356 -0.08 1.50 -3.41
C ALA A 356 -0.25 2.25 -2.09
N TYR A 357 0.59 3.25 -1.80
CA TYR A 357 0.45 4.14 -0.65
C TYR A 357 -0.86 4.91 -0.67
N GLU A 358 -1.17 5.51 -1.83
CA GLU A 358 -2.36 6.35 -2.00
C GLU A 358 -3.63 5.54 -1.77
N PHE A 359 -3.75 4.34 -2.36
CA PHE A 359 -4.85 3.45 -2.03
C PHE A 359 -4.87 3.09 -0.55
N TYR A 360 -3.73 2.62 0.00
CA TYR A 360 -3.66 2.15 1.38
C TYR A 360 -4.14 3.24 2.34
N TYR A 361 -3.75 4.51 2.16
CA TYR A 361 -4.14 5.61 3.04
C TYR A 361 -5.31 6.49 2.55
N SER A 362 -6.00 6.13 1.47
CA SER A 362 -7.16 6.91 0.95
C SER A 362 -8.41 6.82 1.82
N GLY A 363 -8.50 5.83 2.71
CA GLY A 363 -9.75 5.44 3.38
C GLY A 363 -10.74 4.70 2.48
N GLU A 364 -10.37 4.42 1.23
CA GLU A 364 -11.19 3.61 0.33
C GLU A 364 -11.23 2.14 0.78
N LEU A 365 -12.40 1.52 0.61
CA LEU A 365 -12.68 0.14 1.04
C LEU A 365 -12.44 -0.12 2.54
N ILE A 366 -12.51 0.89 3.40
CA ILE A 366 -12.23 0.74 4.83
C ILE A 366 -13.18 -0.24 5.54
N ASP A 367 -14.44 -0.30 5.12
CA ASP A 367 -15.43 -1.22 5.70
C ASP A 367 -15.13 -2.70 5.35
N ALA A 368 -14.43 -2.94 4.22
CA ALA A 368 -14.04 -4.28 3.79
C ALA A 368 -12.64 -4.67 4.29
N PHE A 369 -11.70 -3.73 4.24
CA PHE A 369 -10.30 -3.92 4.63
C PHE A 369 -9.86 -2.78 5.56
N PRO A 370 -10.20 -2.87 6.86
CA PRO A 370 -9.90 -1.83 7.83
C PRO A 370 -8.38 -1.67 8.06
N TYR A 371 -7.97 -0.54 8.63
CA TYR A 371 -6.63 -0.40 9.18
C TYR A 371 -6.48 -1.27 10.42
N VAL A 372 -5.30 -1.86 10.60
CA VAL A 372 -4.91 -2.43 11.89
C VAL A 372 -4.33 -1.29 12.72
N VAL A 373 -5.15 -0.77 13.63
CA VAL A 373 -4.72 0.22 14.63
C VAL A 373 -4.50 -0.57 15.91
N ASN A 374 -3.23 -0.82 16.23
CA ASN A 374 -2.84 -1.25 17.58
C ASN A 374 -2.47 0.01 18.35
#